data_AF-P65551-F1
#
_entry.id   AF-P65551-F1
#
_cell.length_a   1.000
_cell.length_b   1.000
_cell.length_c   1.000
_cell.angle_alpha   90.00
_cell.angle_beta   90.00
_cell.angle_gamma   90.00
#
_symmetry.space_group_name_H-M   'P 1'
#
loop_
_entity.id
_entity.type
_entity.pdbx_description
1 polymer ?
#
loop_
_entity_poly.entity_id
_entity_poly.type
_entity_poly.pdbx_seq_one_letter_code
_entity_poly.pdbx_strand_id
1 'polypeptide(L)'
;MAELIIVYFSSKSNNTHRFVQKLGLPAQRIPVDNRPLEVSTHYLLIVPTYAAGGSDAKGAVPKQVIRFLNNPNNRKHCKGVISSGNTNFGDTFALAGPIISQKLQVPLLHQFELLGTATDVKKVQAIFARLKHHTHDKQKQTNNLITERTHPCHKPMRHTSH
;
A
#
# COMPACT_ATOMS: atom_id res chain seq x y z
N MET A 1 14.32 -6.53 9.16
CA MET A 1 13.97 -5.78 7.94
C MET A 1 12.50 -5.40 8.05
N ALA A 2 12.13 -4.12 7.86
CA ALA A 2 10.72 -3.80 7.70
C ALA A 2 10.22 -4.50 6.43
N GLU A 3 9.35 -5.48 6.62
CA GLU A 3 8.83 -6.26 5.52
C GLU A 3 7.81 -5.40 4.75
N LEU A 4 7.94 -5.39 3.43
CA LEU A 4 6.99 -4.77 2.51
C LEU A 4 6.48 -5.89 1.61
N ILE A 5 5.16 -6.01 1.49
CA ILE A 5 4.50 -6.95 0.58
C ILE A 5 3.53 -6.21 -0.36
N ILE A 6 3.02 -6.90 -1.35
CA ILE A 6 1.86 -6.46 -2.12
C ILE A 6 0.61 -7.04 -1.48
N VAL A 7 -0.42 -6.22 -1.28
CA VAL A 7 -1.77 -6.70 -1.04
C VAL A 7 -2.60 -6.35 -2.26
N TYR A 8 -3.34 -7.30 -2.82
CA TYR A 8 -4.12 -7.04 -4.03
C TYR A 8 -5.47 -7.72 -4.02
N PHE A 9 -6.42 -7.15 -4.75
CA PHE A 9 -7.68 -7.80 -5.08
C PHE A 9 -7.71 -8.16 -6.57
N SER A 10 -8.35 -9.27 -6.91
CA SER A 10 -8.65 -9.62 -8.30
C SER A 10 -9.91 -10.47 -8.32
N SER A 11 -10.86 -10.14 -9.17
CA SER A 11 -12.06 -10.97 -9.38
C SER A 11 -11.73 -12.23 -10.19
N LYS A 12 -12.79 -12.97 -10.56
CA LYS A 12 -12.75 -14.18 -11.37
C LYS A 12 -12.05 -14.00 -12.73
N SER A 13 -12.04 -12.79 -13.31
CA SER A 13 -11.32 -12.53 -14.58
C SER A 13 -9.79 -12.61 -14.43
N ASN A 14 -9.28 -12.54 -13.19
CA ASN A 14 -7.87 -12.69 -12.84
C ASN A 14 -6.90 -11.68 -13.51
N ASN A 15 -7.38 -10.55 -14.04
CA ASN A 15 -6.50 -9.56 -14.69
C ASN A 15 -5.44 -9.01 -13.73
N THR A 16 -5.86 -8.46 -12.58
CA THR A 16 -4.95 -7.95 -11.56
C THR A 16 -4.09 -9.06 -10.97
N HIS A 17 -4.63 -10.28 -10.81
CA HIS A 17 -3.86 -11.44 -10.37
C HIS A 17 -2.70 -11.74 -11.33
N ARG A 18 -2.97 -11.84 -12.63
CA ARG A 18 -1.94 -12.06 -13.66
C ARG A 18 -0.91 -10.92 -13.69
N PHE A 19 -1.33 -9.67 -13.51
CA PHE A 19 -0.38 -8.56 -13.37
C PHE A 19 0.56 -8.75 -12.17
N VAL A 20 0.01 -9.06 -10.99
CA VAL A 20 0.80 -9.26 -9.76
C VAL A 20 1.77 -10.42 -9.89
N GLN A 21 1.38 -11.52 -10.55
CA GLN A 21 2.30 -12.63 -10.82
C GLN A 21 3.52 -12.20 -11.63
N LYS A 22 3.34 -11.33 -12.64
CA LYS A 22 4.45 -10.80 -13.45
C LYS A 22 5.45 -9.95 -12.66
N LEU A 23 5.05 -9.42 -11.50
CA LEU A 23 5.95 -8.60 -10.67
C LEU A 23 7.04 -9.43 -9.98
N GLY A 24 6.77 -10.71 -9.68
CA GLY A 24 7.70 -11.58 -8.97
C GLY A 24 8.00 -11.12 -7.54
N LEU A 25 7.04 -10.44 -6.88
CA LEU A 25 7.20 -9.86 -5.54
C LEU A 25 6.29 -10.56 -4.52
N PRO A 26 6.66 -10.56 -3.21
CA PRO A 26 5.82 -11.13 -2.16
C PRO A 26 4.43 -10.49 -2.17
N ALA A 27 3.39 -11.31 -2.24
CA ALA A 27 2.02 -10.82 -2.39
C ALA A 27 0.98 -11.66 -1.64
N GLN A 28 -0.02 -10.99 -1.08
CA GLN A 28 -1.21 -11.60 -0.49
C GLN A 28 -2.46 -11.13 -1.23
N ARG A 29 -3.35 -12.09 -1.55
CA ARG A 29 -4.59 -11.82 -2.27
C ARG A 29 -5.73 -11.61 -1.28
N ILE A 30 -6.42 -10.49 -1.38
CA ILE A 30 -7.71 -10.26 -0.73
C ILE A 30 -8.71 -11.29 -1.29
N PRO A 31 -9.31 -12.14 -0.44
CA PRO A 31 -10.18 -13.21 -0.89
C PRO A 31 -11.44 -12.71 -1.61
N VAL A 32 -11.87 -13.45 -2.63
CA VAL A 32 -13.07 -13.11 -3.43
C VAL A 32 -14.36 -13.43 -2.66
N ASP A 33 -14.32 -14.46 -1.82
CA ASP A 33 -15.43 -15.00 -1.01
C ASP A 33 -15.75 -14.17 0.26
N ASN A 34 -15.08 -13.03 0.45
CA ASN A 34 -15.23 -12.13 1.60
C ASN A 34 -14.71 -12.67 2.93
N ARG A 35 -13.98 -13.79 2.96
CA ARG A 35 -13.32 -14.22 4.18
C ARG A 35 -12.30 -13.14 4.62
N PRO A 36 -12.11 -12.89 5.93
CA PRO A 36 -11.17 -11.89 6.40
C PRO A 36 -9.73 -12.17 5.96
N LEU A 37 -8.97 -11.10 5.74
CA LEU A 37 -7.52 -11.12 5.59
C LEU A 37 -6.96 -10.06 6.54
N GLU A 38 -6.05 -10.47 7.42
CA GLU A 38 -5.30 -9.56 8.29
C GLU A 38 -3.85 -9.46 7.84
N VAL A 39 -3.34 -8.23 7.80
CA VAL A 39 -1.98 -7.91 7.36
C VAL A 39 -1.35 -6.99 8.39
N SER A 40 -0.36 -7.51 9.11
CA SER A 40 0.40 -6.81 10.17
C SER A 40 1.73 -6.24 9.69
N THR A 41 2.01 -6.32 8.39
CA THR A 41 3.23 -5.82 7.75
C THR A 41 2.92 -4.71 6.75
N HIS A 42 3.90 -3.88 6.41
CA HIS A 42 3.69 -2.80 5.46
C HIS A 42 3.35 -3.34 4.07
N TYR A 43 2.45 -2.66 3.36
CA TYR A 43 2.07 -3.10 2.02
C TYR A 43 1.81 -1.98 1.03
N LEU A 44 2.04 -2.33 -0.24
CA LEU A 44 1.56 -1.63 -1.42
C LEU A 44 0.23 -2.26 -1.85
N LEU A 45 -0.83 -1.47 -1.95
CA LEU A 45 -2.15 -1.95 -2.35
C LEU A 45 -2.33 -1.88 -3.87
N ILE A 46 -2.77 -2.97 -4.51
CA ILE A 46 -3.09 -3.02 -5.94
C ILE A 46 -4.55 -3.47 -6.16
N VAL A 47 -5.38 -2.64 -6.79
CA VAL A 47 -6.83 -2.92 -6.92
C VAL A 47 -7.38 -2.63 -8.31
N PRO A 48 -8.31 -3.44 -8.84
CA PRO A 48 -9.08 -3.08 -10.02
C PRO A 48 -10.18 -2.06 -9.66
N THR A 49 -10.64 -1.34 -10.66
CA THR A 49 -11.80 -0.45 -10.57
C THR A 49 -13.04 -1.14 -11.13
N TYR A 50 -14.15 -1.05 -10.41
CA TYR A 50 -15.49 -1.46 -10.86
C TYR A 50 -16.47 -0.29 -10.81
N ALA A 51 -16.32 0.66 -11.72
CA ALA A 51 -17.30 1.72 -11.93
C ALA A 51 -18.28 1.32 -13.04
N ALA A 52 -19.49 1.89 -13.02
CA ALA A 52 -20.47 1.69 -14.09
C ALA A 52 -20.16 2.50 -15.36
N GLY A 53 -19.13 3.36 -15.33
CA GLY A 53 -18.89 4.39 -16.35
C GLY A 53 -19.73 5.64 -16.10
N GLY A 54 -19.47 6.70 -16.86
CA GLY A 54 -20.12 8.01 -16.67
C GLY A 54 -19.61 8.76 -15.44
N SER A 55 -20.42 9.65 -14.87
CA SER A 55 -20.04 10.44 -13.70
C SER A 55 -20.26 9.74 -12.35
N ASP A 56 -20.72 8.48 -12.35
CA ASP A 56 -21.00 7.75 -11.10
C ASP A 56 -19.76 7.01 -10.58
N ALA A 57 -19.19 7.56 -9.51
CA ALA A 57 -18.08 6.94 -8.78
C ALA A 57 -18.53 5.78 -7.87
N LYS A 58 -19.85 5.57 -7.69
CA LYS A 58 -20.36 4.51 -6.80
C LYS A 58 -19.91 3.14 -7.30
N GLY A 59 -19.46 2.32 -6.36
CA GLY A 59 -19.01 0.96 -6.64
C GLY A 59 -17.58 0.84 -7.16
N ALA A 60 -16.90 1.94 -7.51
CA ALA A 60 -15.56 1.94 -8.10
C ALA A 60 -14.55 1.07 -7.31
N VAL A 61 -14.60 1.11 -5.98
CA VAL A 61 -13.78 0.25 -5.10
C VAL A 61 -14.52 -1.06 -4.81
N PRO A 62 -13.92 -2.24 -5.08
CA PRO A 62 -14.53 -3.52 -4.77
C PRO A 62 -14.92 -3.66 -3.30
N LYS A 63 -16.08 -4.26 -3.00
CA LYS A 63 -16.59 -4.42 -1.62
C LYS A 63 -15.61 -5.16 -0.71
N GLN A 64 -14.88 -6.14 -1.24
CA GLN A 64 -13.83 -6.89 -0.53
C GLN A 64 -12.70 -5.97 -0.07
N VAL A 65 -12.27 -5.04 -0.93
CA VAL A 65 -11.24 -4.04 -0.61
C VAL A 65 -11.75 -3.09 0.47
N ILE A 66 -13.01 -2.64 0.37
CA ILE A 66 -13.63 -1.79 1.39
C ILE A 66 -13.61 -2.49 2.75
N ARG A 67 -14.04 -3.75 2.82
CA ARG A 67 -14.03 -4.55 4.06
C ARG A 67 -12.61 -4.71 4.63
N PHE A 68 -11.64 -5.03 3.76
CA PHE A 68 -10.23 -5.14 4.14
C PHE A 68 -9.69 -3.83 4.74
N LEU A 69 -9.99 -2.69 4.12
CA LEU A 69 -9.54 -1.36 4.56
C LEU A 69 -10.34 -0.78 5.74
N ASN A 70 -11.55 -1.30 6.01
CA ASN A 70 -12.32 -0.90 7.18
C ASN A 70 -11.68 -1.41 8.48
N ASN A 71 -10.93 -2.53 8.44
CA ASN A 71 -10.12 -2.98 9.57
C ASN A 71 -8.95 -2.00 9.84
N PRO A 72 -8.92 -1.29 10.98
CA PRO A 72 -7.84 -0.35 11.30
C PRO A 72 -6.45 -1.00 11.36
N ASN A 73 -6.38 -2.28 11.76
CA ASN A 73 -5.12 -3.02 11.79
C ASN A 73 -4.53 -3.21 10.40
N ASN A 74 -5.35 -3.43 9.38
CA ASN A 74 -4.89 -3.47 8.00
C ASN A 74 -4.58 -2.06 7.49
N ARG A 75 -5.48 -1.10 7.74
CA ARG A 75 -5.42 0.24 7.17
C ARG A 75 -4.12 0.97 7.52
N LYS A 76 -3.64 0.85 8.76
CA LYS A 76 -2.41 1.52 9.24
C LYS A 76 -1.13 1.09 8.52
N HIS A 77 -1.13 -0.06 7.83
CA HIS A 77 0.04 -0.58 7.15
C HIS A 77 0.11 -0.25 5.64
N CYS A 78 -0.93 0.37 5.07
CA CYS A 78 -0.93 0.79 3.67
C CYS A 78 0.08 1.92 3.42
N LYS A 79 1.00 1.74 2.46
CA LYS A 79 2.02 2.74 2.10
C LYS A 79 1.72 3.50 0.82
N GLY A 80 0.72 3.08 0.09
CA GLY A 80 0.32 3.65 -1.19
C GLY A 80 -0.59 2.71 -1.94
N VAL A 81 -1.25 3.25 -2.96
CA VAL A 81 -2.20 2.53 -3.79
C VAL A 81 -1.82 2.62 -5.26
N ILE A 82 -2.01 1.52 -5.98
CA ILE A 82 -1.99 1.43 -7.42
C ILE A 82 -3.36 0.90 -7.85
N SER A 83 -3.97 1.51 -8.85
CA SER A 83 -5.24 1.05 -9.39
C SER A 83 -5.11 0.59 -10.83
N SER A 84 -5.96 -0.37 -11.20
CA SER A 84 -6.13 -0.76 -12.59
C SER A 84 -7.55 -0.50 -13.09
N GLY A 85 -7.67 -0.42 -14.41
CA GLY A 85 -8.93 -0.20 -15.09
C GLY A 85 -8.85 -0.58 -16.56
N ASN A 86 -9.72 0.02 -17.36
CA ASN A 86 -9.69 0.00 -18.81
C ASN A 86 -10.04 1.43 -19.27
N THR A 87 -9.22 2.01 -20.13
CA THR A 87 -9.38 3.40 -20.61
C THR A 87 -10.65 3.62 -21.41
N ASN A 88 -11.28 2.54 -21.92
CA ASN A 88 -12.61 2.60 -22.53
C ASN A 88 -13.70 3.16 -21.59
N PHE A 89 -13.44 3.22 -20.27
CA PHE A 89 -14.34 3.82 -19.29
C PHE A 89 -14.13 5.34 -19.06
N GLY A 90 -13.29 5.98 -19.87
CA GLY A 90 -13.08 7.42 -19.87
C GLY A 90 -12.67 7.94 -18.50
N ASP A 91 -13.39 8.94 -17.99
CA ASP A 91 -13.12 9.61 -16.72
C ASP A 91 -13.15 8.69 -15.49
N THR A 92 -13.72 7.49 -15.61
CA THR A 92 -13.73 6.49 -14.52
C THR A 92 -12.59 5.49 -14.62
N PHE A 93 -11.67 5.67 -15.56
CA PHE A 93 -10.45 4.88 -15.66
C PHE A 93 -9.70 4.88 -14.32
N ALA A 94 -9.46 3.68 -13.79
CA ALA A 94 -8.66 3.44 -12.59
C ALA A 94 -9.09 4.24 -11.34
N LEU A 95 -10.36 4.67 -11.28
CA LEU A 95 -10.93 5.56 -10.26
C LEU A 95 -10.84 5.03 -8.82
N ALA A 96 -10.71 3.71 -8.62
CA ALA A 96 -10.52 3.14 -7.28
C ALA A 96 -9.28 3.71 -6.57
N GLY A 97 -8.23 4.02 -7.32
CA GLY A 97 -6.96 4.53 -6.79
C GLY A 97 -7.12 5.91 -6.13
N PRO A 98 -7.58 6.94 -6.86
CA PRO A 98 -7.87 8.26 -6.30
C PRO A 98 -8.76 8.21 -5.05
N ILE A 99 -9.85 7.42 -5.08
CA ILE A 99 -10.77 7.28 -3.95
C ILE A 99 -10.04 6.74 -2.70
N ILE A 100 -9.24 5.68 -2.86
CA ILE A 100 -8.49 5.09 -1.75
C ILE A 100 -7.40 6.04 -1.27
N SER A 101 -6.66 6.66 -2.19
CA SER A 101 -5.58 7.61 -1.91
C SER A 101 -6.08 8.76 -1.04
N GLN A 102 -7.20 9.38 -1.43
CA GLN A 102 -7.83 10.46 -0.67
C GLN A 102 -8.30 10.00 0.71
N LYS A 103 -9.00 8.86 0.78
CA LYS A 103 -9.58 8.35 2.03
C LYS A 103 -8.54 7.92 3.07
N LEU A 104 -7.43 7.32 2.62
CA LEU A 104 -6.36 6.83 3.49
C LEU A 104 -5.22 7.83 3.68
N GLN A 105 -5.21 8.93 2.94
CA GLN A 105 -4.10 9.90 2.88
C GLN A 105 -2.76 9.21 2.53
N VAL A 106 -2.81 8.29 1.56
CA VAL A 106 -1.63 7.58 1.04
C VAL A 106 -1.43 7.94 -0.44
N PRO A 107 -0.20 7.93 -0.96
CA PRO A 107 0.03 8.31 -2.35
C PRO A 107 -0.62 7.34 -3.33
N LEU A 108 -1.25 7.88 -4.37
CA LEU A 108 -1.52 7.16 -5.61
C LEU A 108 -0.22 7.05 -6.40
N LEU A 109 0.26 5.83 -6.62
CA LEU A 109 1.62 5.60 -7.09
C LEU A 109 1.72 5.24 -8.57
N HIS A 110 0.69 4.60 -9.12
CA HIS A 110 0.62 4.23 -10.53
C HIS A 110 -0.82 3.88 -10.92
N GLN A 111 -1.13 3.94 -12.21
CA GLN A 111 -2.36 3.42 -12.80
C GLN A 111 -2.03 2.63 -14.07
N PHE A 112 -2.71 1.51 -14.30
CA PHE A 112 -2.46 0.66 -15.46
C PHE A 112 -3.73 0.01 -16.01
N GLU A 113 -3.68 -0.47 -17.24
CA GLU A 113 -4.80 -1.12 -17.89
C GLU A 113 -4.75 -2.64 -17.81
N LEU A 114 -5.90 -3.26 -17.52
CA LEU A 114 -6.13 -4.70 -17.64
C LEU A 114 -5.02 -5.56 -17.01
N LEU A 115 -4.15 -6.13 -17.85
CA LEU A 115 -3.08 -7.02 -17.45
C LEU A 115 -1.77 -6.31 -17.14
N GLY A 116 -1.66 -5.02 -17.44
CA GLY A 116 -0.43 -4.25 -17.41
C GLY A 116 0.55 -4.65 -18.51
N THR A 117 1.25 -3.66 -19.04
CA THR A 117 2.32 -3.81 -20.02
C THR A 117 3.64 -4.22 -19.35
N ALA A 118 4.66 -4.56 -20.15
CA ALA A 118 6.02 -4.74 -19.63
C ALA A 118 6.57 -3.45 -18.97
N THR A 119 6.18 -2.28 -19.48
CA THR A 119 6.51 -0.98 -18.90
C THR A 119 5.86 -0.80 -17.53
N ASP A 120 4.60 -1.20 -17.37
CA ASP A 120 3.92 -1.16 -16.07
C ASP A 120 4.60 -2.06 -15.04
N VAL A 121 5.00 -3.27 -15.45
CA VAL A 121 5.75 -4.20 -14.58
C VAL A 121 7.04 -3.54 -14.08
N LYS A 122 7.86 -2.98 -14.98
CA LYS A 122 9.11 -2.29 -14.61
C LYS A 122 8.87 -1.11 -13.68
N LYS A 123 7.87 -0.26 -13.98
CA LYS A 123 7.52 0.90 -13.15
C LYS A 123 7.10 0.48 -11.74
N VAL A 124 6.21 -0.51 -11.62
CA VAL A 124 5.72 -0.97 -10.31
C VAL A 124 6.82 -1.65 -9.50
N GLN A 125 7.72 -2.41 -10.13
CA GLN A 125 8.90 -2.95 -9.45
C GLN A 125 9.81 -1.85 -8.89
N ALA A 126 10.06 -0.79 -9.66
CA ALA A 126 10.84 0.36 -9.20
C ALA A 126 10.16 1.12 -8.04
N ILE A 127 8.84 1.31 -8.11
CA ILE A 127 8.04 1.91 -7.02
C ILE A 127 8.17 1.07 -5.75
N PHE A 128 8.02 -0.25 -5.87
CA PHE A 128 8.10 -1.16 -4.73
C PHE A 128 9.48 -1.11 -4.07
N ALA A 129 10.55 -1.15 -4.86
CA ALA A 129 11.91 -1.00 -4.37
C ALA A 129 12.10 0.32 -3.61
N ARG A 130 11.64 1.45 -4.16
CA ARG A 130 11.72 2.77 -3.52
C ARG A 130 10.99 2.81 -2.17
N LEU A 131 9.77 2.26 -2.09
CA LEU A 131 9.02 2.18 -0.82
C LEU A 131 9.71 1.32 0.23
N LYS A 132 10.33 0.21 -0.20
CA LYS A 132 11.09 -0.67 0.69
C LYS A 132 12.27 0.07 1.33
N HIS A 133 12.96 0.91 0.57
CA HIS A 133 14.06 1.75 1.09
C HIS A 133 13.57 2.86 2.04
N HIS A 134 12.51 3.60 1.71
CA HIS A 134 12.00 4.69 2.57
C HIS A 134 11.53 4.21 3.94
N THR A 135 11.05 2.97 4.00
CA THR A 135 10.65 2.34 5.26
C THR A 135 11.87 2.11 6.17
N HIS A 136 13.05 1.88 5.58
CA HIS A 136 14.30 1.70 6.32
C HIS A 136 14.79 3.01 6.95
N ASP A 137 14.69 4.12 6.22
CA ASP A 137 15.24 5.41 6.66
C ASP A 137 14.44 5.98 7.84
N LYS A 138 13.10 5.89 7.79
CA LYS A 138 12.25 6.33 8.91
C LYS A 138 12.48 5.51 10.18
N GLN A 139 12.72 4.20 10.06
CA GLN A 139 13.05 3.36 11.21
C GLN A 139 14.41 3.71 11.80
N LYS A 140 15.45 3.91 10.97
CA LYS A 140 16.77 4.37 11.44
C LYS A 140 16.67 5.71 12.17
N GLN A 141 15.94 6.67 11.60
CA GLN A 141 15.78 7.98 12.22
C GLN A 141 14.99 7.91 13.54
N THR A 142 13.91 7.12 13.59
CA THR A 142 13.14 6.90 14.82
C THR A 142 13.99 6.25 15.90
N ASN A 143 14.78 5.23 15.56
CA ASN A 143 15.66 4.54 16.50
C ASN A 143 16.76 5.48 17.03
N ASN A 144 17.39 6.28 16.16
CA ASN A 144 18.41 7.26 16.58
C ASN A 144 17.83 8.31 17.53
N LEU A 145 16.63 8.85 17.25
CA LEU A 145 15.96 9.80 18.15
C LEU A 145 15.63 9.20 19.53
N ILE A 146 15.26 7.91 19.58
CA ILE A 146 15.00 7.23 20.85
C ILE A 146 16.32 7.04 21.61
N THR A 147 17.38 6.58 20.95
CA THR A 147 18.71 6.39 21.56
C THR A 147 19.25 7.69 22.15
N GLU A 148 19.16 8.81 21.42
CA GLU A 148 19.61 10.14 21.90
C GLU A 148 18.82 10.64 23.11
N ARG A 149 17.54 10.28 23.24
CA ARG A 149 16.69 10.65 24.39
C ARG A 149 16.88 9.73 25.60
N THR A 150 17.45 8.53 25.43
CA THR A 150 17.67 7.56 26.51
C THR A 150 19.03 7.67 27.18
N HIS A 151 19.87 8.64 26.81
CA HIS A 151 21.07 8.97 27.60
C HIS A 151 20.70 9.91 28.75
N PRO A 152 20.65 9.43 30.01
CA PRO A 152 20.52 10.33 31.14
C PRO A 152 21.84 11.09 31.26
N CYS A 153 21.77 12.41 31.25
CA CYS A 153 22.89 13.25 31.66
C CYS A 153 23.20 12.95 33.13
N HIS A 154 24.05 11.96 33.39
CA HIS A 154 24.67 11.76 34.70
C HIS A 154 25.65 12.91 34.91
N LYS A 155 25.17 14.00 35.52
CA LYS A 155 26.06 14.98 36.14
C LYS A 155 26.81 14.28 37.28
N PRO A 156 28.14 14.38 37.36
CA PRO A 156 28.86 13.90 38.53
C PRO A 156 28.50 14.78 39.73
N MET A 157 27.95 14.19 40.79
CA MET A 157 27.88 14.82 42.10
C MET A 157 29.31 15.04 42.58
N ARG A 158 29.74 16.31 42.68
CA ARG A 158 30.95 16.65 43.44
C ARG A 158 30.60 16.59 44.91
N HIS A 159 31.11 15.58 45.60
CA HIS A 159 31.27 15.64 47.05
C HIS A 159 32.49 16.52 47.36
N THR A 160 32.26 17.67 47.99
CA THR A 160 33.28 18.37 48.76
C THR A 160 33.04 18.03 50.22
N SER A 161 33.84 17.11 50.75
CA SER A 161 34.05 16.92 52.18
C SER A 161 35.08 17.95 52.64
N HIS A 162 34.73 18.80 53.60
CA HIS A 162 35.58 19.40 54.66
C HIS A 162 34.63 19.75 55.82
#